data_AF-A0AAU5QQT3-F1
#
_entry.id   AF-A0AAU5QQT3-F1
#
_cell.length_a   1.000
_cell.length_b   1.000
_cell.length_c   1.000
_cell.angle_alpha   90.00
_cell.angle_beta   90.00
_cell.angle_gamma   90.00
#
_symmetry.space_group_name_H-M   'P 1'
#
loop_
_entity.id
_entity.type
_entity.pdbx_description
1 polymer ?
#
loop_
_entity_poly.entity_id
_entity_poly.type
_entity_poly.pdbx_seq_one_letter_code
_entity_poly.pdbx_strand_id
1 'polypeptide(L)'
;MSLLPDIAPPPTAPPEYPDGLPPSVDAQARLLVLIDAFSETAASKGIEGRMKLAKLDFLLRYPEHFNHLMAERRPDADPGDDPWLTGAIEQSMIRYRYGPWDPAYYALLGALTGKGLIEPKHENAVATYRTTPAGRAVAQALAESESWRPVRDRARLLRRHFNLTGTTLKDMIYRAFPDIVEADWGTQL
;
A
#
# COMPACT_ATOMS: atom_id res chain seq x y z
N MET A 1 11.62 18.60 -32.51
CA MET A 1 10.20 18.20 -32.63
C MET A 1 10.03 16.96 -31.76
N SER A 2 9.73 17.15 -30.48
CA SER A 2 9.70 16.06 -29.48
C SER A 2 8.33 15.41 -29.50
N LEU A 3 8.28 14.12 -29.86
CA LEU A 3 7.10 13.28 -29.72
C LEU A 3 6.95 12.92 -28.25
N LEU A 4 5.94 13.49 -27.58
CA LEU A 4 5.47 12.97 -26.30
C LEU A 4 4.84 11.59 -26.55
N PRO A 5 5.06 10.58 -25.69
CA PRO A 5 4.38 9.30 -25.81
C PRO A 5 2.87 9.53 -25.62
N ASP A 6 2.08 8.87 -26.48
CA ASP A 6 0.63 8.87 -26.43
C ASP A 6 0.18 8.16 -25.14
N ILE A 7 -0.20 8.95 -24.13
CA ILE A 7 -0.76 8.42 -22.88
C ILE A 7 -2.25 8.24 -23.15
N ALA A 8 -2.68 6.98 -23.24
CA ALA A 8 -4.09 6.63 -23.42
C ALA A 8 -4.97 7.41 -22.42
N PRO A 9 -6.09 8.00 -22.88
CA PRO A 9 -6.98 8.74 -22.00
C PRO A 9 -7.51 7.80 -20.89
N PRO A 10 -7.72 8.31 -19.66
CA PRO A 10 -8.30 7.50 -18.60
C PRO A 10 -9.65 6.92 -19.06
N PRO A 11 -9.97 5.67 -18.73
CA PRO A 11 -11.23 5.05 -19.14
C PRO A 11 -12.42 5.92 -18.70
N THR A 12 -13.34 6.13 -19.62
CA THR A 12 -14.51 7.03 -19.48
C THR A 12 -15.60 6.48 -18.56
N ALA A 13 -15.46 5.23 -18.10
CA ALA A 13 -16.34 4.60 -17.13
C ALA A 13 -15.51 3.95 -16.02
N PRO A 14 -15.92 4.07 -14.74
CA PRO A 14 -15.31 3.29 -13.68
C PRO A 14 -15.47 1.79 -13.99
N PRO A 15 -14.46 0.95 -13.70
CA PRO A 15 -14.61 -0.50 -13.84
C PRO A 15 -15.83 -0.95 -13.03
N GLU A 16 -16.67 -1.79 -13.61
CA GLU A 16 -17.79 -2.41 -12.90
C GLU A 16 -17.22 -3.26 -11.76
N TYR A 17 -17.43 -2.80 -10.53
CA TYR A 17 -17.08 -3.54 -9.33
C TYR A 17 -18.08 -4.68 -9.18
N PRO A 18 -17.65 -5.96 -9.09
CA PRO A 18 -18.55 -7.02 -8.68
C PRO A 18 -18.99 -6.74 -7.23
N ASP A 19 -20.18 -6.17 -7.13
CA ASP A 19 -21.00 -5.85 -5.96
C ASP A 19 -20.40 -4.94 -4.88
N GLY A 20 -21.25 -4.05 -4.34
CA GLY A 20 -20.98 -3.08 -3.29
C GLY A 20 -20.65 -3.67 -1.92
N LEU A 21 -19.77 -4.67 -1.86
CA LEU A 21 -19.21 -5.18 -0.63
C LEU A 21 -18.35 -4.08 0.01
N PRO A 22 -18.54 -3.77 1.30
CA PRO A 22 -17.65 -2.85 2.00
C PRO A 22 -16.20 -3.34 1.87
N PRO A 23 -15.21 -2.41 1.90
CA PRO A 23 -13.81 -2.79 1.82
C PRO A 23 -13.49 -3.85 2.87
N SER A 24 -12.85 -4.95 2.46
CA SER A 24 -12.51 -6.08 3.34
C SER A 24 -11.91 -5.58 4.66
N VAL A 25 -12.37 -6.13 5.78
CA VAL A 25 -11.87 -5.78 7.12
C VAL A 25 -10.37 -6.04 7.22
N ASP A 26 -9.88 -7.11 6.60
CA ASP A 26 -8.45 -7.42 6.57
C ASP A 26 -7.66 -6.39 5.75
N ALA A 27 -8.24 -5.87 4.67
CA ALA A 27 -7.62 -4.80 3.90
C ALA A 27 -7.54 -3.48 4.70
N GLN A 28 -8.57 -3.16 5.48
CA GLN A 28 -8.54 -2.02 6.40
C GLN A 28 -7.48 -2.22 7.49
N ALA A 29 -7.42 -3.40 8.10
CA ALA A 29 -6.48 -3.75 9.16
C ALA A 29 -5.02 -3.69 8.69
N ARG A 30 -4.70 -4.27 7.52
CA ARG A 30 -3.36 -4.19 6.92
C ARG A 30 -2.96 -2.76 6.63
N LEU A 31 -3.84 -1.98 6.00
CA LEU A 31 -3.55 -0.58 5.68
C LEU A 31 -3.34 0.24 6.96
N LEU A 32 -4.10 -0.03 8.01
CA LEU A 32 -3.92 0.61 9.32
C LEU A 32 -2.56 0.26 9.94
N VAL A 33 -2.15 -1.02 9.95
CA VAL A 33 -0.84 -1.47 10.44
C VAL A 33 0.30 -0.82 9.65
N LEU A 34 0.17 -0.71 8.33
CA LEU A 34 1.13 -0.03 7.48
C LEU A 34 1.26 1.46 7.84
N ILE A 35 0.15 2.19 7.95
CA ILE A 35 0.16 3.61 8.30
C ILE A 35 0.74 3.81 9.70
N ASP A 36 0.44 2.94 10.65
CA ASP A 36 0.95 3.04 12.03
C ASP A 36 2.46 2.87 12.10
N ALA A 37 3.03 1.93 11.35
CA ALA A 37 4.48 1.74 11.30
C ALA A 37 5.21 3.05 10.93
N PHE A 38 4.65 3.80 9.97
CA PHE A 38 5.15 5.11 9.55
C PHE A 38 4.72 6.27 10.46
N SER A 39 3.87 6.01 11.47
CA SER A 39 3.38 7.01 12.41
C SER A 39 4.01 6.90 13.81
N GLU A 40 4.80 5.86 14.09
CA GLU A 40 5.26 5.48 15.45
C GLU A 40 5.81 6.65 16.29
N THR A 41 6.59 7.57 15.72
CA THR A 41 7.18 8.69 16.46
C THR A 41 6.43 10.01 16.24
N ALA A 42 6.43 10.88 17.26
CA ALA A 42 5.87 12.23 17.14
C ALA A 42 6.55 13.04 16.02
N ALA A 43 7.86 12.82 15.83
CA ALA A 43 8.66 13.42 14.77
C ALA A 43 8.40 12.83 13.37
N SER A 44 7.76 11.66 13.27
CA SER A 44 7.41 11.11 11.96
C SER A 44 6.32 11.95 11.32
N LYS A 45 6.54 12.34 10.07
CA LYS A 45 5.53 13.00 9.25
C LYS A 45 4.38 12.06 8.88
N GLY A 46 4.56 10.74 8.97
CA GLY A 46 3.61 9.77 8.44
C GLY A 46 3.91 9.41 6.99
N ILE A 47 2.88 8.99 6.25
CA ILE A 47 3.02 8.65 4.82
C ILE A 47 2.54 9.83 3.99
N GLU A 48 3.49 10.54 3.38
CA GLU A 48 3.24 11.67 2.50
C GLU A 48 2.84 11.21 1.09
N GLY A 49 1.59 11.47 0.73
CA GLY A 49 1.04 11.25 -0.62
C GLY A 49 0.47 9.86 -0.85
N ARG A 50 -0.69 9.82 -1.53
CA ARG A 50 -1.39 8.60 -1.94
C ARG A 50 -0.53 7.65 -2.76
N MET A 51 0.33 8.19 -3.64
CA MET A 51 1.22 7.37 -4.48
C MET A 51 2.18 6.56 -3.63
N LYS A 52 2.84 7.20 -2.65
CA LYS A 52 3.74 6.51 -1.72
C LYS A 52 3.00 5.42 -0.96
N LEU A 53 1.85 5.76 -0.40
CA LEU A 53 1.03 4.82 0.36
C LEU A 53 0.63 3.59 -0.48
N ALA A 54 0.16 3.80 -1.70
CA ALA A 54 -0.23 2.72 -2.60
C ALA A 54 0.96 1.82 -3.00
N LYS A 55 2.14 2.39 -3.23
CA LYS A 55 3.34 1.60 -3.57
C LYS A 55 3.88 0.82 -2.37
N LEU A 56 3.79 1.37 -1.17
CA LEU A 56 4.14 0.65 0.05
C LEU A 56 3.16 -0.50 0.33
N ASP A 57 1.85 -0.26 0.17
CA ASP A 57 0.83 -1.29 0.34
C ASP A 57 0.93 -2.39 -0.74
N PHE A 58 1.34 -2.04 -1.97
CA PHE A 58 1.69 -3.01 -3.01
C PHE A 58 2.82 -3.95 -2.52
N LEU A 59 3.94 -3.41 -2.02
CA LEU A 59 5.05 -4.24 -1.53
C LEU A 59 4.69 -5.02 -0.26
N LEU A 60 3.71 -4.56 0.52
CA LEU A 60 3.21 -5.30 1.66
C LEU A 60 2.35 -6.51 1.22
N ARG A 61 1.54 -6.34 0.17
CA ARG A 61 0.63 -7.38 -0.36
C ARG A 61 1.30 -8.43 -1.22
N TYR A 62 2.41 -8.10 -1.89
CA TYR A 62 3.05 -9.00 -2.85
C TYR A 62 4.47 -9.35 -2.38
N PRO A 63 4.63 -10.46 -1.62
CA PRO A 63 5.89 -10.77 -0.96
C PRO A 63 7.05 -11.02 -1.93
N GLU A 64 6.79 -11.64 -3.07
CA GLU A 64 7.82 -11.89 -4.10
C GLU A 64 8.44 -10.59 -4.62
N HIS A 65 7.61 -9.58 -4.89
CA HIS A 65 8.07 -8.27 -5.34
C HIS A 65 8.86 -7.53 -4.28
N PHE A 66 8.43 -7.63 -3.01
CA PHE A 66 9.19 -7.11 -1.89
C PHE A 66 10.54 -7.81 -1.74
N ASN A 67 10.56 -9.14 -1.78
CA ASN A 67 11.77 -9.96 -1.63
C ASN A 67 12.78 -9.63 -2.74
N HIS A 68 12.32 -9.50 -3.99
CA HIS A 68 13.16 -9.08 -5.10
C HIS A 68 13.80 -7.70 -4.88
N LEU A 69 13.00 -6.68 -4.54
CA LEU A 69 13.53 -5.34 -4.28
C LEU A 69 14.40 -5.25 -3.02
N MET A 70 14.13 -6.07 -2.01
CA MET A 70 14.97 -6.18 -0.82
C MET A 70 16.33 -6.78 -1.17
N ALA A 71 16.37 -7.85 -1.96
CA ALA A 71 17.62 -8.44 -2.43
C ALA A 71 18.46 -7.46 -3.25
N GLU A 72 17.84 -6.63 -4.09
CA GLU A 72 18.54 -5.58 -4.85
C GLU A 72 19.08 -4.46 -3.94
N ARG A 73 18.28 -3.97 -2.99
CA ARG A 73 18.66 -2.81 -2.16
C ARG A 73 19.51 -3.16 -0.95
N ARG A 74 19.28 -4.32 -0.35
CA ARG A 74 19.77 -4.77 0.96
C ARG A 74 20.00 -6.29 0.94
N PRO A 75 20.97 -6.79 0.15
CA PRO A 75 21.20 -8.22 -0.03
C PRO A 75 21.49 -8.97 1.27
N ASP A 76 22.07 -8.29 2.27
CA ASP A 76 22.41 -8.89 3.57
C ASP A 76 21.29 -8.78 4.62
N ALA A 77 20.14 -8.20 4.28
CA ALA A 77 19.03 -8.04 5.21
C ALA A 77 18.06 -9.22 5.11
N ASP A 78 17.66 -9.76 6.27
CA ASP A 78 16.59 -10.73 6.37
C ASP A 78 15.23 -10.09 5.99
N PRO A 79 14.54 -10.57 4.94
CA PRO A 79 13.22 -10.07 4.55
C PRO A 79 12.11 -10.47 5.55
N GLY A 80 12.41 -11.36 6.50
CA GLY A 80 11.47 -11.90 7.47
C GLY A 80 10.43 -12.84 6.85
N ASP A 81 9.48 -13.26 7.68
CA ASP A 81 8.38 -14.15 7.26
C ASP A 81 7.48 -13.46 6.22
N ASP A 82 6.86 -14.27 5.36
CA ASP A 82 5.89 -13.75 4.40
C ASP A 82 4.56 -13.38 5.08
N PRO A 83 3.96 -12.22 4.72
CA PRO A 83 2.72 -11.73 5.30
C PRO A 83 1.46 -12.49 4.90
N TRP A 84 1.57 -13.75 4.50
CA TRP A 84 0.41 -14.59 4.17
C TRP A 84 -0.44 -14.82 5.43
N LEU A 85 -1.41 -13.94 5.63
CA LEU A 85 -2.56 -14.19 6.48
C LEU A 85 -3.24 -15.45 5.95
N THR A 86 -3.33 -16.49 6.78
CA THR A 86 -3.99 -17.75 6.46
C THR A 86 -5.46 -17.51 6.16
N GLY A 87 -5.79 -17.25 4.88
CA GLY A 87 -7.18 -17.12 4.45
C GLY A 87 -7.36 -16.44 3.10
N ALA A 88 -7.34 -17.23 2.02
CA ALA A 88 -8.08 -17.12 0.75
C ALA A 88 -8.24 -15.80 -0.04
N ILE A 89 -8.04 -14.59 0.49
CA ILE A 89 -8.55 -13.36 -0.15
C ILE A 89 -7.48 -12.59 -0.96
N GLU A 90 -6.19 -12.87 -0.80
CA GLU A 90 -5.13 -12.19 -1.56
C GLU A 90 -4.42 -13.09 -2.59
N GLN A 91 -4.93 -14.31 -2.81
CA GLN A 91 -4.32 -15.33 -3.67
C GLN A 91 -4.47 -15.08 -5.18
N SER A 92 -5.30 -14.12 -5.59
CA SER A 92 -5.42 -13.75 -7.00
C SER A 92 -4.84 -12.36 -7.19
N MET A 93 -3.64 -12.26 -7.77
CA MET A 93 -3.09 -10.99 -8.18
C MET A 93 -3.91 -10.45 -9.37
N ILE A 94 -5.01 -9.76 -9.07
CA ILE A 94 -5.70 -8.94 -10.07
C ILE A 94 -4.90 -7.65 -10.19
N ARG A 95 -4.33 -7.41 -11.37
CA ARG A 95 -3.64 -6.16 -11.64
C ARG A 95 -4.60 -4.97 -11.44
N TYR A 96 -4.12 -3.97 -10.69
CA TYR A 96 -4.82 -2.74 -10.31
C TYR A 96 -5.97 -2.84 -9.31
N ARG A 97 -6.12 -3.94 -8.55
CA ARG A 97 -6.76 -3.77 -7.23
C ARG A 97 -5.79 -2.94 -6.37
N TYR A 98 -6.16 -1.70 -6.09
CA TYR A 98 -5.59 -0.73 -5.16
C TYR A 98 -4.39 0.11 -5.66
N GLY A 99 -4.46 0.64 -6.88
CA GLY A 99 -3.59 1.76 -7.31
C GLY A 99 -3.93 3.07 -6.57
N PRO A 100 -3.10 4.13 -6.62
CA PRO A 100 -3.37 5.39 -5.91
C PRO A 100 -4.66 6.12 -6.39
N TRP A 101 -5.22 5.67 -7.51
CA TRP A 101 -6.45 6.19 -8.10
C TRP A 101 -7.63 5.22 -8.00
N ASP A 102 -7.46 4.05 -7.38
CA ASP A 102 -8.50 3.03 -7.28
C ASP A 102 -9.61 3.48 -6.29
N PRO A 103 -10.88 3.59 -6.73
CA PRO A 103 -12.04 3.79 -5.86
C PRO A 103 -12.10 2.87 -4.63
N ALA A 104 -11.70 1.61 -4.73
CA ALA A 104 -11.68 0.70 -3.58
C ALA A 104 -10.63 1.14 -2.53
N TYR A 105 -9.54 1.76 -2.97
CA TYR A 105 -8.53 2.35 -2.08
C TYR A 105 -9.04 3.61 -1.38
N TYR A 106 -9.83 4.43 -2.09
CA TYR A 106 -10.53 5.56 -1.47
C TYR A 106 -11.55 5.11 -0.44
N ALA A 107 -12.28 4.02 -0.70
CA ALA A 107 -13.21 3.44 0.26
C ALA A 107 -12.49 2.95 1.53
N LEU A 108 -11.31 2.32 1.39
CA LEU A 108 -10.47 1.91 2.53
C LEU A 108 -10.04 3.11 3.39
N LEU A 109 -9.47 4.14 2.76
CA LEU A 109 -9.03 5.36 3.46
C LEU A 109 -10.20 6.12 4.09
N GLY A 110 -11.33 6.21 3.38
CA GLY A 110 -12.56 6.81 3.88
C GLY A 110 -13.12 6.06 5.08
N ALA A 111 -13.13 4.73 5.06
CA ALA A 111 -13.56 3.90 6.18
C ALA A 111 -12.67 4.10 7.42
N LEU A 112 -11.34 4.08 7.26
CA LEU A 112 -10.42 4.31 8.38
C LEU A 112 -10.52 5.74 8.94
N THR A 113 -10.70 6.73 8.07
CA THR A 113 -10.88 8.14 8.47
C THR A 113 -12.22 8.32 9.19
N GLY A 114 -13.31 7.78 8.65
CA GLY A 114 -14.65 7.85 9.26
C GLY A 114 -14.74 7.12 10.60
N LYS A 115 -13.93 6.08 10.82
CA LYS A 115 -13.75 5.41 12.12
C LYS A 115 -12.84 6.17 13.09
N GLY A 116 -12.24 7.29 12.67
CA GLY A 116 -11.30 8.06 13.48
C GLY A 116 -9.99 7.34 13.77
N LEU A 117 -9.61 6.33 12.97
CA LEU A 117 -8.38 5.55 13.15
C LEU A 117 -7.19 6.19 12.44
N ILE A 118 -7.43 6.92 11.37
CA ILE A 118 -6.39 7.71 10.70
C ILE A 118 -6.83 9.16 10.53
N GLU A 119 -5.85 10.06 10.44
CA GLU A 119 -6.05 11.48 10.17
C GLU A 119 -5.28 11.86 8.90
N PRO A 120 -5.98 12.22 7.81
CA PRO A 120 -5.35 12.83 6.64
C PRO A 120 -5.12 14.32 6.88
N LYS A 121 -3.85 14.75 6.91
CA LYS A 121 -3.45 16.16 6.95
C LYS A 121 -3.06 16.63 5.56
N HIS A 122 -3.60 17.76 5.11
CA HIS A 122 -3.27 18.31 3.80
C HIS A 122 -2.25 19.44 3.99
N GLU A 123 -1.02 19.22 3.52
CA GLU A 123 0.04 20.22 3.46
C GLU A 123 0.40 20.45 2.00
N ASN A 124 0.33 21.69 1.51
CA ASN A 124 0.68 22.05 0.13
C ASN A 124 0.05 21.14 -0.94
N ALA A 125 -1.26 20.84 -0.80
CA ALA A 125 -2.03 19.94 -1.66
C ALA A 125 -1.62 18.45 -1.64
N VAL A 126 -0.71 18.05 -0.76
CA VAL A 126 -0.33 16.65 -0.51
C VAL A 126 -1.00 16.16 0.77
N ALA A 127 -1.77 15.09 0.67
CA ALA A 127 -2.33 14.41 1.82
C ALA A 127 -1.28 13.55 2.50
N THR A 128 -1.14 13.72 3.81
CA THR A 128 -0.24 12.97 4.68
C THR A 128 -1.09 12.16 5.65
N TYR A 129 -0.85 10.85 5.69
CA TYR A 129 -1.65 9.91 6.47
C TYR A 129 -0.91 9.50 7.75
N ARG A 130 -1.59 9.61 8.89
CA ARG A 130 -1.10 9.16 10.20
C ARG A 130 -2.19 8.43 10.98
N THR A 131 -1.80 7.55 11.88
CA THR A 131 -2.73 7.02 12.90
C THR A 131 -3.07 8.08 13.94
N THR A 132 -4.32 8.07 14.38
CA THR A 132 -4.75 8.76 15.61
C THR A 132 -4.32 7.96 16.85
N PRO A 133 -4.46 8.48 18.08
CA PRO A 133 -4.24 7.68 19.28
C PRO A 133 -5.10 6.40 19.31
N ALA A 134 -6.37 6.48 18.90
CA ALA A 134 -7.27 5.34 18.80
C ALA A 134 -6.82 4.35 17.71
N GLY A 135 -6.44 4.87 16.53
CA GLY A 135 -5.91 4.05 15.44
C GLY A 135 -4.64 3.31 15.81
N ARG A 136 -3.73 3.98 16.52
CA ARG A 136 -2.51 3.35 17.05
C ARG A 136 -2.84 2.21 17.99
N ALA A 137 -3.75 2.41 18.94
CA ALA A 137 -4.13 1.34 19.87
C ALA A 137 -4.66 0.10 19.13
N VAL A 138 -5.51 0.30 18.11
CA VAL A 138 -6.03 -0.79 17.28
C VAL A 138 -4.91 -1.44 16.44
N ALA A 139 -4.05 -0.63 15.82
CA ALA A 139 -2.94 -1.12 15.01
C ALA A 139 -1.96 -1.96 15.85
N GLN A 140 -1.66 -1.54 17.08
CA GLN A 140 -0.79 -2.25 18.01
C GLN A 140 -1.42 -3.57 18.45
N ALA A 141 -2.70 -3.57 18.83
CA ALA A 141 -3.40 -4.80 19.19
C ALA A 141 -3.43 -5.82 18.04
N LEU A 142 -3.65 -5.36 16.80
CA LEU A 142 -3.51 -6.21 15.61
C LEU A 142 -2.08 -6.73 15.49
N ALA A 143 -1.09 -5.84 15.50
CA ALA A 143 0.32 -6.14 15.31
C ALA A 143 0.93 -7.08 16.39
N GLU A 144 0.31 -7.17 17.56
CA GLU A 144 0.68 -8.10 18.64
C GLU A 144 0.08 -9.50 18.46
N SER A 145 -0.98 -9.64 17.66
CA SER A 145 -1.57 -10.94 17.37
C SER A 145 -0.68 -11.78 16.43
N GLU A 146 -0.66 -13.08 16.65
CA GLU A 146 0.23 -14.01 15.93
C GLU A 146 0.02 -13.96 14.42
N SER A 147 -1.24 -13.94 13.96
CA SER A 147 -1.60 -13.92 12.54
C SER A 147 -1.17 -12.64 11.81
N TRP A 148 -0.96 -11.55 12.54
CA TRP A 148 -0.59 -10.24 11.97
C TRP A 148 0.88 -9.88 12.20
N ARG A 149 1.64 -10.71 12.92
CA ARG A 149 3.07 -10.52 13.19
C ARG A 149 3.87 -10.34 11.89
N PRO A 150 3.68 -11.17 10.84
CA PRO A 150 4.39 -10.99 9.57
C PRO A 150 4.07 -9.66 8.86
N VAL A 151 2.81 -9.21 8.90
CA VAL A 151 2.39 -7.92 8.31
C VAL A 151 3.07 -6.75 9.01
N ARG A 152 3.10 -6.77 10.36
CA ARG A 152 3.81 -5.77 11.16
C ARG A 152 5.30 -5.72 10.82
N ASP A 153 5.94 -6.88 10.79
CA ASP A 153 7.39 -6.97 10.58
C ASP A 153 7.75 -6.50 9.16
N ARG A 154 6.96 -6.87 8.16
CA ARG A 154 7.06 -6.34 6.79
C ARG A 154 6.86 -4.83 6.72
N ALA A 155 5.84 -4.28 7.39
CA ALA A 155 5.60 -2.83 7.45
C ALA A 155 6.79 -2.07 8.07
N ARG A 156 7.45 -2.65 9.08
CA ARG A 156 8.67 -2.09 9.68
C ARG A 156 9.86 -2.12 8.73
N LEU A 157 10.04 -3.20 7.97
CA LEU A 157 11.07 -3.28 6.92
C LEU A 157 10.82 -2.27 5.81
N LEU A 158 9.56 -2.11 5.37
CA LEU A 158 9.15 -1.10 4.40
C LEU A 158 9.49 0.31 4.88
N ARG A 159 9.20 0.64 6.14
CA ARG A 159 9.62 1.92 6.72
C ARG A 159 11.14 2.08 6.73
N ARG A 160 11.88 1.03 7.10
CA ARG A 160 13.32 1.12 7.26
C ARG A 160 14.05 1.26 5.91
N HIS A 161 13.57 0.59 4.87
CA HIS A 161 14.33 0.42 3.61
C HIS A 161 13.67 1.08 2.38
N PHE A 162 12.37 1.38 2.47
CA PHE A 162 11.53 1.91 1.38
C PHE A 162 10.78 3.20 1.74
N ASN A 163 11.16 3.90 2.82
CA ASN A 163 10.63 5.23 3.14
C ASN A 163 11.19 6.33 2.20
N LEU A 164 10.91 6.18 0.91
CA LEU A 164 11.33 7.08 -0.18
C LEU A 164 10.14 7.96 -0.61
N THR A 165 10.36 8.83 -1.60
CA THR A 165 9.25 9.57 -2.22
C THR A 165 8.37 8.65 -3.06
N GLY A 166 7.11 9.02 -3.27
CA GLY A 166 6.18 8.24 -4.11
C GLY A 166 6.72 8.02 -5.54
N THR A 167 7.32 9.05 -6.14
CA THR A 167 7.95 8.96 -7.46
C THR A 167 9.11 7.98 -7.49
N THR A 168 10.02 8.05 -6.50
CA THR A 168 11.17 7.13 -6.42
C THR A 168 10.71 5.68 -6.28
N LEU A 169 9.69 5.41 -5.45
CA LEU A 169 9.11 4.07 -5.32
C LEU A 169 8.46 3.60 -6.62
N LYS A 170 7.69 4.47 -7.27
CA LYS A 170 7.04 4.17 -8.54
C LYS A 170 8.07 3.80 -9.60
N ASP A 171 9.11 4.61 -9.79
CA ASP A 171 10.15 4.38 -10.80
C ASP A 171 10.95 3.12 -10.50
N MET A 172 11.27 2.86 -9.24
CA MET A 172 11.96 1.63 -8.81
C MET A 172 11.14 0.38 -9.11
N ILE A 173 9.85 0.37 -8.74
CA ILE A 173 8.95 -0.76 -9.00
C ILE A 173 8.78 -0.97 -10.50
N TYR A 174 8.60 0.09 -11.28
CA TYR A 174 8.41 -0.02 -12.73
C TYR A 174 9.66 -0.49 -13.46
N ARG A 175 10.85 -0.13 -12.96
CA ARG A 175 12.12 -0.62 -13.50
C ARG A 175 12.34 -2.10 -13.21
N ALA A 176 12.06 -2.54 -11.98
CA ALA A 176 12.26 -3.94 -11.58
C ALA A 176 11.22 -4.87 -12.20
N PHE A 177 10.00 -4.37 -12.43
CA PHE A 177 8.88 -5.16 -12.88
C PHE A 177 8.17 -4.45 -14.05
N PRO A 178 8.78 -4.47 -15.25
CA PRO A 178 8.18 -3.83 -16.44
C PRO A 178 6.81 -4.43 -16.78
N ASP A 179 6.60 -5.71 -16.51
CA ASP A 179 5.32 -6.39 -16.71
C ASP A 179 4.21 -5.72 -15.88
N ILE A 180 4.52 -5.14 -14.71
CA ILE A 180 3.61 -4.34 -13.84
C ILE A 180 3.19 -3.01 -14.48
N VAL A 181 3.83 -2.61 -15.58
CA VAL A 181 3.50 -1.42 -16.39
C VAL A 181 2.70 -1.78 -17.64
N GLU A 182 2.92 -2.96 -18.23
CA GLU A 182 2.34 -3.31 -19.54
C GLU A 182 0.98 -4.03 -19.56
N ALA A 183 0.60 -4.80 -18.53
CA ALA A 183 -0.71 -5.47 -18.56
C ALA A 183 -1.94 -4.54 -18.45
N ASP A 184 -3.00 -4.96 -19.15
CA ASP A 184 -4.27 -4.27 -19.31
C ASP A 184 -5.16 -4.31 -18.06
N TRP A 185 -6.11 -3.37 -18.02
CA TRP A 185 -7.11 -3.20 -16.95
C TRP A 185 -7.94 -4.48 -16.72
N GLY A 186 -8.03 -4.92 -15.47
CA GLY A 186 -8.93 -6.04 -15.08
C GLY A 186 -8.40 -7.44 -15.42
N THR A 187 -7.19 -7.56 -15.96
CA THR A 187 -6.60 -8.85 -16.31
C THR A 187 -5.87 -9.45 -15.11
N GLN A 188 -6.14 -10.73 -14.85
CA GLN A 188 -5.42 -11.53 -13.86
C GLN A 188 -3.98 -11.77 -14.35
N LEU A 189 -3.01 -11.57 -13.47
CA LEU A 189 -1.59 -11.91 -13.71
C LEU A 189 -1.29 -13.30 -13.15
#